data_AF-A0A1F9PAR0-F1
#
_entry.id   AF-A0A1F9PAR0-F1
#
_cell.length_a   1.000
_cell.length_b   1.000
_cell.length_c   1.000
_cell.angle_alpha   90.00
_cell.angle_beta   90.00
_cell.angle_gamma   90.00
#
_symmetry.space_group_name_H-M   'P 1'
#
loop_
_entity.id
_entity.type
_entity.pdbx_description
1 polymer ?
#
loop_
_entity_poly.entity_id
_entity_poly.type
_entity_poly.pdbx_seq_one_letter_code
_entity_poly.pdbx_strand_id
1 'polypeptide(L)'
;MADIFGSRRRNPVDQAQEIMYQAWEATSKKKRVALAQKALEISLNCADAYCLLAEETAKLPQQALYLYQKGVQAGERALGKKAFKEYEGSFWGFLETRPYMRARAGLADCFWEIGKREEAVEHYQDMLRLNPNDNQGIRYLLMTCFIELGRDLDAEVLFKHYKNDVMAAWVYSRALLDFRQLGDNRKSQKSLAAAIKDNPHIPAFLLGLTKMPRYLPPYYGWGDENEAILYVHENLGVWKATPGALGWLAARVK
;
A
#
# COMPACT_ATOMS: atom_id res chain seq x y z
N MET A 1 37.37 -18.06 11.41
CA MET A 1 36.45 -17.21 12.21
C MET A 1 37.17 -15.90 12.51
N ALA A 2 36.98 -14.91 11.66
CA ALA A 2 37.45 -13.54 11.87
C ALA A 2 36.22 -12.62 11.78
N ASP A 3 36.16 -11.66 12.68
CA ASP A 3 35.09 -10.68 12.90
C ASP A 3 34.30 -10.25 11.65
N ILE A 4 33.03 -10.65 11.59
CA ILE A 4 32.04 -10.17 10.61
C ILE A 4 31.26 -8.95 11.15
N PHE A 5 31.44 -8.59 12.43
CA PHE A 5 30.85 -7.41 13.04
C PHE A 5 31.90 -6.32 13.26
N GLY A 6 32.54 -5.90 12.17
CA GLY A 6 33.31 -4.67 12.18
C GLY A 6 32.40 -3.53 12.65
N SER A 7 32.76 -2.93 13.79
CA SER A 7 32.22 -1.69 14.32
C SER A 7 32.28 -0.60 13.25
N ARG A 8 31.27 -0.54 12.38
CA ARG A 8 31.03 0.62 11.52
C ARG A 8 30.72 1.76 12.46
N ARG A 9 31.52 2.83 12.42
CA ARG A 9 31.05 4.15 12.89
C ARG A 9 29.70 4.38 12.20
N ARG A 10 28.60 4.34 12.96
CA ARG A 10 27.24 4.53 12.43
C ARG A 10 27.21 5.88 11.72
N ASN A 11 26.92 5.86 10.41
CA ASN A 11 26.73 7.08 9.63
C ASN A 11 25.61 7.91 10.30
N PRO A 12 25.63 9.26 10.25
CA PRO A 12 24.50 10.08 10.71
C PRO A 12 23.10 9.55 10.34
N VAL A 13 22.94 8.95 9.15
CA VAL A 13 21.67 8.30 8.74
C VAL A 13 21.32 7.12 9.65
N ASP A 14 22.26 6.23 9.94
CA ASP A 14 22.04 5.08 10.83
C ASP A 14 21.69 5.56 12.25
N GLN A 15 22.38 6.60 12.74
CA GLN A 15 22.09 7.18 14.05
C GLN A 15 20.68 7.78 14.13
N ALA A 16 20.27 8.50 13.08
CA ALA A 16 18.92 9.04 12.97
C ALA A 16 17.87 7.92 12.89
N GLN A 17 18.16 6.83 12.17
CA GLN A 17 17.26 5.68 12.06
C GLN A 17 17.03 4.98 13.41
N GLU A 18 18.05 4.91 14.26
CA GLU A 18 17.92 4.32 15.60
C GLU A 18 16.99 5.15 16.50
N ILE A 19 16.95 6.47 16.32
CA ILE A 19 15.97 7.33 16.96
C ILE A 19 14.56 7.06 16.42
N MET A 20 14.42 6.74 15.13
CA MET A 20 13.13 6.39 14.55
C MET A 20 12.54 5.11 15.13
N TYR A 21 13.35 4.10 15.45
CA TYR A 21 12.85 2.92 16.17
C TYR A 21 12.24 3.30 17.53
N GLN A 22 12.90 4.18 18.29
CA GLN A 22 12.35 4.71 19.54
C GLN A 22 11.08 5.55 19.32
N ALA A 23 11.00 6.25 18.18
CA ALA A 23 9.83 7.03 17.83
C ALA A 23 8.61 6.13 17.58
N TRP A 24 8.76 4.99 16.90
CA TRP A 24 7.64 4.08 16.67
C TRP A 24 7.18 3.33 17.92
N GLU A 25 8.06 3.09 18.88
CA GLU A 25 7.70 2.51 20.18
C GLU A 25 7.03 3.51 21.13
N ALA A 26 7.13 4.82 20.85
CA ALA A 26 6.57 5.84 21.73
C ALA A 26 5.03 5.94 21.59
N THR A 27 4.34 5.81 22.72
CA THR A 27 2.87 5.86 22.80
C THR A 27 2.29 7.25 22.54
N SER A 28 3.02 8.31 22.91
CA SER A 28 2.60 9.70 22.80
C SER A 28 2.98 10.31 21.44
N LYS A 29 1.98 10.81 20.70
CA LYS A 29 2.17 11.60 19.47
C LYS A 29 3.20 12.71 19.63
N LYS A 30 3.14 13.49 20.72
CA LYS A 30 4.09 14.57 21.00
C LYS A 30 5.54 14.04 21.08
N LYS A 31 5.73 12.88 21.70
CA LYS A 31 7.05 12.24 21.82
C LYS A 31 7.53 11.71 20.47
N ARG A 32 6.66 11.07 19.68
CA ARG A 32 6.96 10.58 18.32
C ARG A 32 7.47 11.71 17.42
N VAL A 33 6.74 12.82 17.38
CA VAL A 33 7.10 14.01 16.59
C VAL A 33 8.44 14.60 17.04
N ALA A 34 8.67 14.75 18.35
CA ALA A 34 9.93 15.28 18.87
C ALA A 34 11.13 14.38 18.53
N LEU A 35 10.96 13.06 18.57
CA LEU A 35 12.00 12.10 18.19
C LEU A 35 12.29 12.14 16.69
N ALA A 36 11.27 12.23 15.83
CA ALA A 36 11.48 12.40 14.39
C ALA A 36 12.18 13.72 14.05
N GLN A 37 11.84 14.83 14.73
CA GLN A 37 12.56 16.09 14.59
C GLN A 37 14.03 15.96 15.00
N LYS A 38 14.31 15.31 16.12
CA LYS A 38 15.68 15.01 16.58
C LYS A 38 16.44 14.13 15.58
N ALA A 39 15.79 13.16 14.94
CA ALA A 39 16.41 12.35 13.89
C ALA A 39 16.85 13.23 12.69
N LEU A 40 16.04 14.22 12.31
CA LEU A 40 16.38 15.17 11.24
C LEU A 40 17.49 16.16 11.63
N GLU A 41 17.61 16.53 12.91
CA GLU A 41 18.75 17.31 13.40
C GLU A 41 20.08 16.55 13.25
N ILE A 42 20.05 15.23 13.40
CA ILE A 42 21.23 14.37 13.18
C ILE A 42 21.48 14.17 11.68
N SER A 43 20.43 13.91 10.90
CA SER A 43 20.54 13.68 9.47
C SER A 43 19.27 14.05 8.72
N LEU A 44 19.38 15.04 7.84
CA LEU A 44 18.35 15.40 6.87
C LEU A 44 18.07 14.31 5.81
N ASN A 45 18.81 13.20 5.85
CA ASN A 45 18.64 12.04 4.98
C ASN A 45 17.87 10.90 5.68
N CYS A 46 17.29 11.14 6.87
CA CYS A 46 16.41 10.18 7.52
C CYS A 46 15.00 10.22 6.90
N ALA A 47 14.75 9.33 5.93
CA ALA A 47 13.47 9.28 5.21
C ALA A 47 12.28 8.98 6.14
N ASP A 48 12.43 8.05 7.07
CA ASP A 48 11.35 7.66 7.99
C ASP A 48 10.92 8.78 8.93
N ALA A 49 11.83 9.70 9.29
CA ALA A 49 11.46 10.87 10.08
C ALA A 49 10.47 11.76 9.34
N TYR A 50 10.64 11.93 8.03
CA TYR A 50 9.66 12.64 7.21
C TYR A 50 8.34 11.89 7.09
N CYS A 51 8.36 10.55 6.95
CA CYS A 51 7.14 9.73 6.94
C CYS A 51 6.33 9.93 8.22
N LEU A 52 6.97 9.76 9.39
CA LEU A 52 6.30 9.93 10.68
C LEU A 52 5.74 11.35 10.83
N LEU A 53 6.48 12.37 10.41
CA LEU A 53 6.00 13.74 10.44
C LEU A 53 4.81 13.96 9.50
N ALA A 54 4.78 13.32 8.33
CA ALA A 54 3.64 13.38 7.41
C ALA A 54 2.38 12.80 8.09
N GLU A 55 2.50 11.61 8.68
CA GLU A 55 1.41 10.91 9.36
C GLU A 55 0.90 11.66 10.60
N GLU A 56 1.81 12.21 11.40
CA GLU A 56 1.46 12.78 12.71
C GLU A 56 1.14 14.27 12.65
N THR A 57 1.70 15.04 11.72
CA THR A 57 1.61 16.51 11.78
C THR A 57 0.81 17.13 10.66
N ALA A 58 0.68 16.45 9.51
CA ALA A 58 -0.09 16.98 8.40
C ALA A 58 -1.57 17.10 8.76
N LYS A 59 -2.14 18.29 8.49
CA LYS A 59 -3.59 18.53 8.63
C LYS A 59 -4.29 18.56 7.28
N LEU A 60 -3.52 18.73 6.21
CA LEU A 60 -4.00 18.84 4.84
C LEU A 60 -3.19 17.87 3.96
N PRO A 61 -3.81 17.25 2.94
CA PRO A 61 -3.12 16.32 2.04
C PRO A 61 -1.85 16.91 1.41
N GLN A 62 -1.85 18.21 1.08
CA GLN A 62 -0.69 18.87 0.48
C GLN A 62 0.52 18.96 1.42
N GLN A 63 0.28 19.02 2.74
CA GLN A 63 1.36 19.02 3.74
C GLN A 63 1.98 17.63 3.86
N ALA A 64 1.15 16.58 3.86
CA ALA A 64 1.62 15.19 3.85
C ALA A 64 2.43 14.92 2.58
N LEU A 65 1.90 15.31 1.41
CA LEU A 65 2.59 15.20 0.12
C LEU A 65 3.99 15.83 0.17
N TYR A 66 4.08 17.06 0.67
CA TYR A 66 5.37 17.76 0.80
C TYR A 66 6.37 16.99 1.67
N LEU A 67 5.92 16.46 2.81
CA LEU A 67 6.76 15.71 3.73
C LEU A 67 7.20 14.37 3.11
N TYR A 68 6.30 13.62 2.46
CA TYR A 68 6.67 12.39 1.77
C TYR A 68 7.63 12.64 0.59
N GLN A 69 7.46 13.73 -0.16
CA GLN A 69 8.44 14.13 -1.18
C GLN A 69 9.82 14.38 -0.58
N LYS A 70 9.89 15.03 0.59
CA LYS A 70 11.16 15.19 1.33
C LYS A 70 11.73 13.85 1.79
N GLY A 71 10.88 12.93 2.26
CA GLY A 71 11.26 11.57 2.63
C GLY A 71 11.86 10.77 1.47
N VAL A 72 11.22 10.80 0.29
CA VAL A 72 11.73 10.15 -0.92
C VAL A 72 13.08 10.73 -1.32
N GLN A 73 13.20 12.06 -1.39
CA GLN A 73 14.47 12.73 -1.71
C GLN A 73 15.57 12.43 -0.69
N ALA A 74 15.22 12.33 0.60
CA ALA A 74 16.14 11.95 1.66
C ALA A 74 16.66 10.51 1.48
N GLY A 75 15.76 9.57 1.17
CA GLY A 75 16.10 8.19 0.87
C GLY A 75 16.97 8.05 -0.37
N GLU A 76 16.67 8.79 -1.45
CA GLU A 76 17.49 8.81 -2.67
C GLU A 76 18.92 9.28 -2.41
N ARG A 77 19.09 10.35 -1.61
CA ARG A 77 20.40 10.84 -1.20
C ARG A 77 21.14 9.87 -0.29
N ALA A 78 20.42 9.21 0.64
CA ALA A 78 21.01 8.23 1.55
C ALA A 78 21.55 6.99 0.83
N LEU A 79 20.78 6.47 -0.14
CA LEU A 79 21.11 5.28 -0.91
C LEU A 79 22.13 5.55 -2.02
N GLY A 80 21.97 6.67 -2.72
CA GLY A 80 22.76 7.00 -3.90
C GLY A 80 22.45 6.09 -5.11
N LYS A 81 22.86 6.53 -6.30
CA LYS A 81 22.52 5.84 -7.57
C LYS A 81 23.02 4.40 -7.68
N LYS A 82 24.10 4.05 -6.97
CA LYS A 82 24.68 2.69 -7.02
C LYS A 82 23.75 1.68 -6.34
N ALA A 83 23.25 1.99 -5.15
CA ALA A 83 22.36 1.11 -4.41
C ALA A 83 21.06 0.81 -5.18
N PHE A 84 20.53 1.79 -5.91
CA PHE A 84 19.35 1.58 -6.76
C PHE A 84 19.56 0.53 -7.84
N LYS A 85 20.77 0.46 -8.43
CA LYS A 85 21.10 -0.56 -9.44
C LYS A 85 21.41 -1.91 -8.81
N GLU A 86 22.10 -1.90 -7.67
CA GLU A 86 22.56 -3.11 -7.00
C GLU A 86 21.41 -3.89 -6.34
N TYR A 87 20.42 -3.18 -5.80
CA TYR A 87 19.33 -3.77 -5.02
C TYR A 87 18.02 -3.87 -5.79
N GLU A 88 17.95 -3.41 -7.05
CA GLU A 88 16.75 -3.52 -7.88
C GLU A 88 16.19 -4.95 -7.89
N GLY A 89 14.88 -5.07 -7.73
CA GLY A 89 14.20 -6.36 -7.62
C GLY A 89 14.32 -7.03 -6.24
N SER A 90 15.05 -6.44 -5.29
CA SER A 90 15.29 -7.00 -3.96
C SER A 90 15.33 -5.95 -2.85
N PHE A 91 14.78 -4.74 -3.10
CA PHE A 91 14.86 -3.62 -2.15
C PHE A 91 14.48 -4.06 -0.73
N TRP A 92 13.35 -4.74 -0.55
CA TRP A 92 12.88 -5.13 0.78
C TRP A 92 13.84 -6.03 1.58
N GLY A 93 14.73 -6.77 0.89
CA GLY A 93 15.76 -7.59 1.52
C GLY A 93 16.85 -6.77 2.23
N PHE A 94 17.04 -5.51 1.85
CA PHE A 94 18.06 -4.62 2.36
C PHE A 94 17.45 -3.55 3.28
N LEU A 95 17.86 -3.55 4.56
CA LEU A 95 17.26 -2.69 5.59
C LEU A 95 17.39 -1.21 5.24
N GLU A 96 18.51 -0.81 4.64
CA GLU A 96 18.80 0.56 4.25
C GLU A 96 17.85 1.12 3.18
N THR A 97 17.19 0.27 2.39
CA THR A 97 16.27 0.73 1.34
C THR A 97 14.82 0.87 1.84
N ARG A 98 14.48 0.24 2.96
CA ARG A 98 13.09 0.23 3.49
C ARG A 98 12.57 1.63 3.84
N PRO A 99 13.38 2.56 4.41
CA PRO A 99 12.94 3.93 4.63
C PRO A 99 12.50 4.64 3.33
N TYR A 100 13.24 4.44 2.24
CA TYR A 100 12.87 4.97 0.93
C TYR A 100 11.56 4.35 0.42
N MET A 101 11.40 3.03 0.54
CA MET A 101 10.20 2.33 0.10
C MET A 101 8.95 2.75 0.88
N ARG A 102 9.05 2.99 2.19
CA ARG A 102 7.95 3.55 3.01
C ARG A 102 7.60 4.97 2.59
N ALA A 103 8.61 5.84 2.40
CA ALA A 103 8.38 7.21 1.95
C ALA A 103 7.71 7.26 0.57
N ARG A 104 8.11 6.34 -0.33
CA ARG A 104 7.55 6.24 -1.68
C ARG A 104 6.11 5.74 -1.69
N ALA A 105 5.76 4.82 -0.79
CA ALA A 105 4.38 4.37 -0.59
C ALA A 105 3.48 5.54 -0.19
N GLY A 106 3.82 6.24 0.90
CA GLY A 106 3.03 7.37 1.38
C GLY A 106 2.97 8.54 0.39
N LEU A 107 4.01 8.72 -0.44
CA LEU A 107 3.96 9.68 -1.55
C LEU A 107 2.91 9.28 -2.60
N ALA A 108 2.88 8.01 -3.00
CA ALA A 108 1.92 7.48 -3.96
C ALA A 108 0.48 7.58 -3.43
N ASP A 109 0.27 7.23 -2.16
CA ASP A 109 -1.02 7.40 -1.46
C ASP A 109 -1.47 8.85 -1.49
N CYS A 110 -0.59 9.80 -1.14
CA CYS A 110 -0.91 11.23 -1.18
C CYS A 110 -1.27 11.72 -2.59
N PHE A 111 -0.54 11.26 -3.63
CA PHE A 111 -0.88 11.59 -5.01
C PHE A 111 -2.26 11.04 -5.39
N TRP A 112 -2.57 9.82 -4.96
CA TRP A 112 -3.88 9.23 -5.17
C TRP A 112 -4.98 10.08 -4.52
N GLU A 113 -4.83 10.43 -3.24
CA GLU A 113 -5.81 11.22 -2.47
C GLU A 113 -6.10 12.60 -3.06
N ILE A 114 -5.08 13.28 -3.60
CA ILE A 114 -5.25 14.61 -4.21
C ILE A 114 -5.68 14.57 -5.68
N GLY A 115 -6.03 13.39 -6.21
CA GLY A 115 -6.52 13.21 -7.57
C GLY A 115 -5.44 13.17 -8.65
N LYS A 116 -4.15 13.12 -8.28
CA LYS A 116 -3.01 12.97 -9.17
C LYS A 116 -2.77 11.49 -9.48
N ARG A 117 -3.73 10.90 -10.21
CA ARG A 117 -3.87 9.44 -10.33
C ARG A 117 -2.73 8.78 -11.09
N GLU A 118 -2.28 9.38 -12.19
CA GLU A 118 -1.18 8.81 -12.99
C GLU A 118 0.15 8.88 -12.22
N GLU A 119 0.44 9.97 -11.53
CA GLU A 119 1.64 10.05 -10.68
C GLU A 119 1.64 8.97 -9.58
N ALA A 120 0.49 8.70 -8.96
CA ALA A 120 0.37 7.62 -7.98
C ALA A 120 0.67 6.24 -8.61
N VAL A 121 0.09 5.95 -9.78
CA VAL A 121 0.31 4.69 -10.51
C VAL A 121 1.77 4.51 -10.88
N GLU A 122 2.44 5.56 -11.38
CA GLU A 122 3.87 5.51 -11.71
C GLU A 122 4.70 5.14 -10.48
N HIS A 123 4.42 5.73 -9.31
CA HIS A 123 5.13 5.40 -8.08
C HIS A 123 4.89 3.95 -7.65
N TYR A 124 3.66 3.45 -7.70
CA TYR A 124 3.36 2.05 -7.36
C TYR A 124 4.02 1.06 -8.32
N GLN A 125 3.98 1.32 -9.63
CA GLN A 125 4.63 0.46 -10.63
C GLN A 125 6.13 0.39 -10.40
N ASP A 126 6.77 1.52 -10.13
CA ASP A 126 8.19 1.54 -9.82
C ASP A 126 8.50 0.82 -8.50
N MET A 127 7.64 0.92 -7.48
CA MET A 127 7.81 0.15 -6.25
C MET A 127 7.78 -1.36 -6.52
N LEU A 128 6.90 -1.84 -7.40
CA LEU A 128 6.87 -3.25 -7.80
C LEU A 128 8.08 -3.64 -8.66
N ARG A 129 8.65 -2.72 -9.45
CA ARG A 129 9.93 -2.96 -10.14
C ARG A 129 11.09 -3.12 -9.14
N LEU A 130 11.15 -2.26 -8.12
CA LEU A 130 12.18 -2.29 -7.09
C LEU A 130 12.01 -3.47 -6.12
N ASN A 131 10.78 -3.91 -5.89
CA ASN A 131 10.41 -5.04 -5.03
C ASN A 131 9.25 -5.87 -5.62
N PRO A 132 9.52 -6.77 -6.58
CA PRO A 132 8.50 -7.61 -7.23
C PRO A 132 7.93 -8.68 -6.30
N ASN A 133 8.58 -8.99 -5.17
CA ASN A 133 8.01 -9.85 -4.14
C ASN A 133 6.93 -9.12 -3.30
N ASP A 134 6.81 -7.79 -3.47
CA ASP A 134 5.76 -6.94 -2.95
C ASP A 134 5.38 -7.19 -1.48
N ASN A 135 6.39 -7.17 -0.62
CA ASN A 135 6.22 -7.32 0.83
C ASN A 135 5.33 -6.24 1.47
N GLN A 136 5.09 -5.12 0.78
CA GLN A 136 4.27 -4.01 1.25
C GLN A 136 2.81 -4.10 0.77
N GLY A 137 2.47 -5.04 -0.11
CA GLY A 137 1.11 -5.19 -0.64
C GLY A 137 0.72 -4.11 -1.66
N ILE A 138 1.68 -3.44 -2.29
CA ILE A 138 1.45 -2.39 -3.30
C ILE A 138 0.63 -2.90 -4.48
N ARG A 139 0.70 -4.20 -4.81
CA ARG A 139 -0.09 -4.80 -5.90
C ARG A 139 -1.59 -4.67 -5.66
N TYR A 140 -2.07 -4.66 -4.42
CA TYR A 140 -3.49 -4.51 -4.10
C TYR A 140 -3.98 -3.08 -4.36
N LEU A 141 -3.20 -2.09 -3.93
CA LEU A 141 -3.45 -0.67 -4.23
C LEU A 141 -3.41 -0.43 -5.73
N LEU A 142 -2.36 -0.92 -6.41
CA LEU A 142 -2.21 -0.75 -7.86
C LEU A 142 -3.33 -1.44 -8.66
N MET A 143 -3.80 -2.61 -8.24
CA MET A 143 -4.94 -3.28 -8.85
C MET A 143 -6.19 -2.42 -8.76
N THR A 144 -6.48 -1.88 -7.57
CA THR A 144 -7.59 -0.95 -7.34
C THR A 144 -7.47 0.27 -8.25
N CYS A 145 -6.28 0.86 -8.34
CA CYS A 145 -6.01 2.00 -9.22
C CYS A 145 -6.28 1.68 -10.69
N PHE A 146 -5.82 0.55 -11.20
CA PHE A 146 -6.05 0.17 -12.59
C PHE A 146 -7.54 0.02 -12.91
N ILE A 147 -8.31 -0.64 -12.04
CA ILE A 147 -9.74 -0.83 -12.29
C ILE A 147 -10.49 0.51 -12.20
N GLU A 148 -10.15 1.36 -11.22
CA GLU A 148 -10.77 2.69 -11.09
C GLU A 148 -10.51 3.59 -12.31
N LEU A 149 -9.31 3.52 -12.89
CA LEU A 149 -8.92 4.26 -14.08
C LEU A 149 -9.37 3.61 -15.40
N GLY A 150 -10.02 2.43 -15.35
CA GLY A 150 -10.41 1.68 -16.54
C GLY A 150 -9.23 1.11 -17.33
N ARG A 151 -8.07 0.98 -16.70
CA ARG A 151 -6.85 0.37 -17.25
C ARG A 151 -6.91 -1.16 -17.14
N ASP A 152 -8.00 -1.74 -17.65
CA ASP A 152 -8.33 -3.17 -17.51
C ASP A 152 -7.23 -4.08 -18.09
N LEU A 153 -6.54 -3.65 -19.15
CA LEU A 153 -5.41 -4.41 -19.72
C LEU A 153 -4.20 -4.47 -18.76
N ASP A 154 -3.91 -3.39 -18.05
CA ASP A 154 -2.82 -3.35 -17.07
C ASP A 154 -3.17 -4.20 -15.84
N ALA A 155 -4.43 -4.17 -15.41
CA ALA A 155 -4.94 -5.09 -14.39
C ALA A 155 -4.73 -6.56 -14.80
N GLU A 156 -5.02 -6.93 -16.06
CA GLU A 156 -4.76 -8.28 -16.56
C GLU A 156 -3.28 -8.67 -16.56
N VAL A 157 -2.38 -7.74 -16.92
CA VAL A 157 -0.93 -7.98 -16.83
C VAL A 157 -0.52 -8.22 -15.38
N LEU A 158 -1.05 -7.41 -14.45
CA LEU A 158 -0.75 -7.54 -13.02
C LEU A 158 -1.26 -8.88 -12.45
N PHE A 159 -2.47 -9.30 -12.83
CA PHE A 159 -3.01 -10.63 -12.48
C PHE A 159 -2.11 -11.77 -12.95
N LYS A 160 -1.56 -11.68 -14.17
CA LYS A 160 -0.65 -12.72 -14.69
C LYS A 160 0.66 -12.78 -13.92
N HIS A 161 1.16 -11.62 -13.49
CA HIS A 161 2.39 -11.55 -12.68
C HIS A 161 2.20 -12.21 -11.31
N TYR A 162 1.11 -11.88 -10.60
CA TYR A 162 0.78 -12.47 -9.29
C TYR A 162 -0.34 -13.51 -9.38
N LYS A 163 -0.19 -14.50 -10.29
CA LYS A 163 -1.21 -15.50 -10.60
C LYS A 163 -1.61 -16.44 -9.45
N ASN A 164 -0.80 -16.51 -8.40
CA ASN A 164 -0.99 -17.40 -7.25
C ASN A 164 -1.54 -16.65 -6.02
N ASP A 165 -1.84 -15.36 -6.13
CA ASP A 165 -2.43 -14.61 -5.04
C ASP A 165 -3.89 -15.01 -4.86
N VAL A 166 -4.26 -15.30 -3.62
CA VAL A 166 -5.56 -15.84 -3.23
C VAL A 166 -6.25 -14.99 -2.17
N MET A 167 -5.70 -13.82 -1.82
CA MET A 167 -6.33 -12.93 -0.84
C MET A 167 -7.63 -12.38 -1.39
N ALA A 168 -8.55 -11.99 -0.51
CA ALA A 168 -9.87 -11.51 -0.89
C ALA A 168 -9.79 -10.33 -1.88
N ALA A 169 -8.82 -9.44 -1.69
CA ALA A 169 -8.55 -8.32 -2.58
C ALA A 169 -8.28 -8.75 -4.03
N TRP A 170 -7.62 -9.89 -4.23
CA TRP A 170 -7.31 -10.41 -5.56
C TRP A 170 -8.52 -11.06 -6.22
N VAL A 171 -9.20 -11.96 -5.51
CA VAL A 171 -10.32 -12.74 -6.07
C VAL A 171 -11.56 -11.87 -6.32
N TYR A 172 -11.84 -10.89 -5.45
CA TYR A 172 -12.92 -9.93 -5.68
C TYR A 172 -12.60 -8.94 -6.80
N SER A 173 -11.35 -8.47 -6.92
CA SER A 173 -10.94 -7.63 -8.05
C SER A 173 -11.06 -8.39 -9.38
N ARG A 174 -10.75 -9.69 -9.39
CA ARG A 174 -10.95 -10.55 -10.57
C ARG A 174 -12.44 -10.66 -10.92
N ALA A 175 -13.30 -10.90 -9.94
CA ALA A 175 -14.74 -10.97 -10.15
C ALA A 175 -15.30 -9.65 -10.74
N LEU A 176 -14.86 -8.51 -10.20
CA LEU A 176 -15.26 -7.20 -10.68
C LEU A 176 -14.77 -6.93 -12.11
N LEU A 177 -13.51 -7.25 -12.41
CA LEU A 177 -12.94 -7.06 -13.75
C LEU A 177 -13.64 -7.95 -14.80
N ASP A 178 -13.90 -9.22 -14.49
CA ASP A 178 -14.65 -10.11 -15.39
C ASP A 178 -16.08 -9.60 -15.65
N PHE A 179 -16.74 -9.05 -14.63
CA PHE A 179 -18.06 -8.42 -14.79
C PHE A 179 -18.00 -7.15 -15.63
N ARG A 180 -16.99 -6.30 -15.42
CA ARG A 180 -16.79 -5.08 -16.23
C ARG A 180 -16.65 -5.39 -17.70
N GLN A 181 -15.84 -6.39 -18.03
CA GLN A 181 -15.53 -6.75 -19.40
C GLN A 181 -16.67 -7.50 -20.10
N LEU A 182 -17.45 -8.30 -19.35
CA LEU A 182 -18.35 -9.27 -19.97
C LEU A 182 -19.80 -9.23 -19.47
N GLY A 183 -20.11 -8.32 -18.55
CA GLY A 183 -21.41 -8.24 -17.88
C GLY A 183 -21.72 -9.44 -17.00
N ASP A 184 -23.01 -9.65 -16.72
CA ASP A 184 -23.47 -10.84 -16.01
C ASP A 184 -23.46 -12.06 -16.94
N ASN A 185 -22.39 -12.86 -16.85
CA ASN A 185 -22.19 -14.03 -17.70
C ASN A 185 -21.60 -15.20 -16.91
N ARG A 186 -21.50 -16.38 -17.55
CA ARG A 186 -21.01 -17.59 -16.89
C ARG A 186 -19.60 -17.44 -16.27
N LYS A 187 -18.70 -16.69 -16.90
CA LYS A 187 -17.32 -16.47 -16.40
C LYS A 187 -17.33 -15.54 -15.19
N SER A 188 -17.93 -14.36 -15.29
CA SER A 188 -18.00 -13.39 -14.19
C SER A 188 -18.75 -13.96 -12.98
N GLN A 189 -19.82 -14.73 -13.21
CA GLN A 189 -20.54 -15.46 -12.17
C GLN A 189 -19.67 -16.51 -11.47
N LYS A 190 -18.85 -17.24 -12.23
CA LYS A 190 -17.92 -18.22 -11.65
C LYS A 190 -16.86 -17.52 -10.79
N SER A 191 -16.30 -16.41 -11.27
CA SER A 191 -15.34 -15.62 -10.52
C SER A 191 -15.95 -15.03 -9.25
N LEU A 192 -17.18 -14.51 -9.32
CA LEU A 192 -17.90 -14.02 -8.14
C LEU A 192 -18.21 -15.12 -7.13
N ALA A 193 -18.66 -16.29 -7.58
CA ALA A 193 -18.92 -17.43 -6.69
C ALA A 193 -17.63 -17.89 -5.98
N ALA A 194 -16.49 -17.88 -6.67
CA ALA A 194 -15.19 -18.17 -6.06
C ALA A 194 -14.81 -17.10 -5.01
N ALA A 195 -15.01 -15.81 -5.32
CA ALA A 195 -14.74 -14.71 -4.40
C ALA A 195 -15.60 -14.79 -3.13
N ILE A 196 -16.92 -15.02 -3.27
CA ILE A 196 -17.85 -15.18 -2.12
C ILE A 196 -17.47 -16.39 -1.26
N LYS A 197 -17.02 -17.49 -1.89
CA LYS A 197 -16.56 -18.66 -1.16
C LYS A 197 -15.28 -18.39 -0.36
N ASP A 198 -14.38 -17.57 -0.90
CA ASP A 198 -13.12 -17.21 -0.25
C ASP A 198 -13.35 -16.31 0.97
N ASN A 199 -14.18 -15.26 0.82
CA ASN A 199 -14.56 -14.41 1.95
C ASN A 199 -16.06 -14.04 1.90
N PRO A 200 -16.94 -14.74 2.64
CA PRO A 200 -18.38 -14.54 2.58
C PRO A 200 -18.88 -13.27 3.29
N HIS A 201 -18.00 -12.55 4.01
CA HIS A 201 -18.37 -11.34 4.74
C HIS A 201 -18.43 -10.11 3.84
N ILE A 202 -17.59 -10.06 2.79
CA ILE A 202 -17.44 -8.91 1.89
C ILE A 202 -18.77 -8.42 1.29
N PRO A 203 -19.67 -9.29 0.78
CA PRO A 203 -20.87 -8.82 0.13
C PRO A 203 -21.78 -8.01 1.04
N ALA A 204 -21.89 -8.39 2.32
CA ALA A 204 -22.72 -7.67 3.28
C ALA A 204 -22.20 -6.24 3.52
N PHE A 205 -20.88 -6.05 3.56
CA PHE A 205 -20.26 -4.73 3.67
C PHE A 205 -20.36 -3.92 2.37
N LEU A 206 -20.09 -4.54 1.20
CA LEU A 206 -20.21 -3.85 -0.10
C LEU A 206 -21.62 -3.34 -0.37
N LEU A 207 -22.64 -4.13 0.00
CA LEU A 207 -24.05 -3.79 -0.17
C LEU A 207 -24.60 -2.88 0.94
N GLY A 208 -23.79 -2.55 1.95
CA GLY A 208 -24.22 -1.71 3.08
C GLY A 208 -25.23 -2.39 4.02
N LEU A 209 -25.31 -3.73 3.99
CA LEU A 209 -26.15 -4.53 4.91
C LEU A 209 -25.50 -4.65 6.29
N THR A 210 -24.17 -4.54 6.35
CA THR A 210 -23.40 -4.46 7.60
C THR A 210 -22.67 -3.13 7.67
N LYS A 211 -22.66 -2.52 8.86
CA LYS A 211 -22.04 -1.22 9.08
C LYS A 211 -20.52 -1.36 9.23
N MET A 212 -19.77 -0.56 8.47
CA MET A 212 -18.32 -0.46 8.64
C MET A 212 -17.94 0.02 10.06
N PRO A 213 -16.90 -0.56 10.68
CA PRO A 213 -16.45 -0.11 11.99
C PRO A 213 -15.90 1.32 11.92
N ARG A 214 -15.86 1.99 13.08
CA ARG A 214 -15.31 3.35 13.18
C ARG A 214 -13.79 3.38 12.95
N TYR A 215 -13.10 2.31 13.34
CA TYR A 215 -11.66 2.16 13.21
C TYR A 215 -11.37 0.89 12.43
N LEU A 216 -10.38 0.94 11.55
CA LEU A 216 -9.94 -0.22 10.79
C LEU A 216 -9.24 -1.23 11.72
N PRO A 217 -9.39 -2.54 11.46
CA PRO A 217 -8.71 -3.55 12.23
C PRO A 217 -7.20 -3.49 12.00
N PRO A 218 -6.37 -3.68 13.05
CA PRO A 218 -4.92 -3.64 12.92
C PRO A 218 -4.33 -4.89 12.26
N TYR A 219 -5.09 -5.99 12.24
CA TYR A 219 -4.70 -7.28 11.69
C TYR A 219 -5.91 -7.95 11.06
N TYR A 220 -5.67 -8.85 10.11
CA TYR A 220 -6.67 -9.70 9.51
C TYR A 220 -6.13 -11.11 9.32
N GLY A 221 -7.04 -12.08 9.32
CA GLY A 221 -6.80 -13.44 8.89
C GLY A 221 -7.43 -13.70 7.53
N TRP A 222 -6.93 -14.71 6.81
CA TRP A 222 -7.50 -15.11 5.54
C TRP A 222 -8.96 -15.57 5.70
N GLY A 223 -9.88 -14.96 4.95
CA GLY A 223 -11.30 -15.27 4.91
C GLY A 223 -12.11 -14.67 6.05
N ASP A 224 -11.50 -13.93 6.97
CA ASP A 224 -12.18 -13.39 8.14
C ASP A 224 -12.90 -12.06 7.85
N GLU A 225 -13.66 -11.60 8.84
CA GLU A 225 -14.40 -10.33 8.76
C GLU A 225 -13.47 -9.11 8.67
N ASN A 226 -12.28 -9.16 9.28
CA ASN A 226 -11.32 -8.05 9.25
C ASN A 226 -10.73 -7.86 7.85
N GLU A 227 -10.44 -8.96 7.13
CA GLU A 227 -10.03 -8.92 5.73
C GLU A 227 -11.12 -8.28 4.88
N ALA A 228 -12.39 -8.63 5.15
CA ALA A 228 -13.52 -8.03 4.46
C ALA A 228 -13.63 -6.52 4.69
N ILE A 229 -13.45 -6.08 5.94
CA ILE A 229 -13.45 -4.65 6.29
C ILE A 229 -12.34 -3.91 5.54
N LEU A 230 -11.12 -4.44 5.52
CA LEU A 230 -9.99 -3.80 4.83
C LEU A 230 -10.23 -3.76 3.31
N TYR A 231 -10.68 -4.87 2.72
CA TYR A 231 -11.02 -4.91 1.31
C TYR A 231 -12.07 -3.85 0.93
N VAL A 232 -13.17 -3.78 1.68
CA VAL A 232 -14.26 -2.83 1.38
C VAL A 232 -13.84 -1.39 1.63
N HIS A 233 -13.02 -1.12 2.65
CA HIS A 233 -12.46 0.21 2.87
C HIS A 233 -11.73 0.73 1.62
N GLU A 234 -10.91 -0.12 1.00
CA GLU A 234 -10.11 0.23 -0.18
C GLU A 234 -10.91 0.21 -1.49
N ASN A 235 -11.86 -0.74 -1.64
CA ASN A 235 -12.43 -1.08 -2.95
C ASN A 235 -13.88 -0.65 -3.16
N LEU A 236 -14.60 -0.18 -2.13
CA LEU A 236 -16.01 0.21 -2.27
C LEU A 236 -16.23 1.27 -3.36
N GLY A 237 -15.28 2.21 -3.50
CA GLY A 237 -15.30 3.25 -4.53
C GLY A 237 -15.37 2.65 -5.93
N VAL A 238 -14.53 1.65 -6.21
CA VAL A 238 -14.45 0.98 -7.52
C VAL A 238 -15.71 0.16 -7.84
N TRP A 239 -16.29 -0.51 -6.84
CA TRP A 239 -17.58 -1.20 -7.00
C TRP A 239 -18.72 -0.22 -7.31
N LYS A 240 -18.76 0.94 -6.63
CA LYS A 240 -19.76 1.99 -6.89
C LYS A 240 -19.57 2.64 -8.26
N ALA A 241 -18.32 2.87 -8.67
CA ALA A 241 -17.99 3.45 -9.95
C ALA A 241 -18.22 2.49 -11.13
N THR A 242 -18.36 1.18 -10.88
CA THR A 242 -18.65 0.18 -11.90
C THR A 242 -20.17 0.05 -12.11
N PRO A 243 -20.72 0.45 -13.27
CA PRO A 243 -22.16 0.41 -13.51
C PRO A 243 -22.75 -0.99 -13.33
N GLY A 244 -23.79 -1.09 -12.51
CA GLY A 244 -24.52 -2.35 -12.27
C GLY A 244 -23.82 -3.37 -11.37
N ALA A 245 -22.57 -3.17 -10.95
CA ALA A 245 -21.82 -4.17 -10.19
C ALA A 245 -22.45 -4.51 -8.83
N LEU A 246 -22.88 -3.49 -8.07
CA LEU A 246 -23.53 -3.72 -6.77
C LEU A 246 -24.92 -4.38 -6.93
N GLY A 247 -25.68 -4.03 -7.97
CA GLY A 247 -26.96 -4.68 -8.27
C GLY A 247 -26.77 -6.14 -8.69
N TRP A 248 -25.74 -6.41 -9.49
CA TRP A 248 -25.33 -7.76 -9.87
C TRP A 248 -24.91 -8.58 -8.64
N LEU A 249 -24.08 -8.02 -7.75
CA LEU A 249 -23.70 -8.67 -6.50
C LEU A 249 -24.93 -9.02 -5.64
N ALA A 250 -25.84 -8.05 -5.44
CA ALA A 250 -27.06 -8.24 -4.66
C ALA A 250 -27.95 -9.37 -5.19
N ALA A 251 -28.03 -9.55 -6.51
CA ALA A 251 -28.81 -10.61 -7.13
C ALA A 251 -28.25 -12.03 -6.86
N ARG A 252 -27.01 -12.15 -6.36
CA ARG A 252 -26.27 -13.42 -6.22
C ARG A 252 -25.97 -13.85 -4.79
N VAL A 253 -26.28 -13.03 -3.80
CA VAL A 253 -25.93 -13.25 -2.38
C VAL A 253 -27.15 -13.50 -1.50
N LYS A 254 -28.25 -14.00 -2.10
CA LYS A 254 -29.46 -14.40 -1.37
C LYS A 254 -29.24 -15.66 -0.54
#